data_AF-A0A6S6T1Y3-F1
#
_entry.id   AF-A0A6S6T1Y3-F1
#
_cell.length_a   1.000
_cell.length_b   1.000
_cell.length_c   1.000
_cell.angle_alpha   90.00
_cell.angle_beta   90.00
_cell.angle_gamma   90.00
#
_symmetry.space_group_name_H-M   'P 1'
#
loop_
_entity.id
_entity.type
_entity.pdbx_description
1 polymer ?
#
loop_
_entity_poly.entity_id
_entity_poly.type
_entity_poly.pdbx_seq_one_letter_code
_entity_poly.pdbx_strand_id
1 'polypeptide(L)'
;MDKTKVDDMLISMIEPKIDEIERKFSNNEALDNQDINTLLLKSQYNHINHLDLKLNEVTADVASLKGEFNGLRGEFNGLKGEFNGLRGEFSLLESRMETMIQKALNKNMMSLIIVLGLFMTISKIIDTFL
;
A
#
# COMPACT_ATOMS: atom_id res chain seq x y z
N MET A 1 16.00 6.46 19.75
CA MET A 1 17.13 7.32 20.18
C MET A 1 17.86 6.51 21.22
N ASP A 2 19.09 6.06 20.92
CA ASP A 2 19.91 5.42 21.94
C ASP A 2 20.17 6.44 23.04
N LYS A 3 20.03 6.04 24.31
CA LYS A 3 20.49 6.85 25.44
C LYS A 3 21.91 7.33 25.12
N THR A 4 22.13 8.63 25.19
CA THR A 4 23.46 9.11 24.88
C THR A 4 24.39 8.66 26.00
N LYS A 5 25.65 8.37 25.68
CA LYS A 5 26.67 8.08 26.70
C LYS A 5 26.74 9.19 27.78
N VAL A 6 26.29 10.39 27.44
CA VAL A 6 26.22 11.54 28.33
C VAL A 6 25.11 11.38 29.37
N ASP A 7 23.93 10.85 28.99
CA ASP A 7 22.80 10.67 29.91
C ASP A 7 23.11 9.65 31.02
N ASP A 8 23.73 8.53 30.65
CA ASP A 8 24.17 7.50 31.61
C ASP A 8 25.31 8.03 32.50
N MET A 9 26.21 8.85 31.96
CA MET A 9 27.25 9.52 32.75
C MET A 9 26.64 10.48 33.78
N LEU A 10 25.66 11.31 33.40
CA LEU A 10 25.01 12.25 34.31
C LEU A 10 24.26 11.53 35.45
N ILE A 11 23.65 10.38 35.16
CA ILE A 11 23.00 9.55 36.19
C ILE A 11 24.03 8.98 37.17
N SER A 12 25.15 8.46 36.67
CA SER A 12 26.22 7.93 37.53
C SER A 12 26.85 9.01 38.43
N MET A 13 26.83 10.28 37.99
CA MET A 13 27.34 11.39 38.79
C MET A 13 26.44 11.77 39.97
N ILE A 14 25.13 11.52 39.87
CA ILE A 14 24.17 11.81 40.95
C ILE A 14 23.88 10.61 41.84
N GLU A 15 24.22 9.39 41.40
CA GLU A 15 24.06 8.13 42.16
C GLU A 15 24.59 8.21 43.61
N PRO A 16 25.81 8.70 43.87
CA PRO A 16 26.33 8.77 45.23
C PRO A 16 25.47 9.64 46.15
N LYS A 17 24.86 10.70 45.60
CA LYS A 17 23.97 11.59 46.34
C LYS A 17 22.61 10.94 46.59
N ILE A 18 22.11 10.14 45.65
CA ILE A 18 20.89 9.34 45.83
C ILE A 18 21.09 8.31 46.95
N ASP A 19 22.23 7.63 47.00
CA ASP A 19 22.55 6.67 48.08
C ASP A 19 22.62 7.35 49.46
N GLU A 20 23.17 8.58 49.53
CA GLU A 20 23.16 9.39 50.75
C GLU A 20 21.72 9.72 51.19
N ILE A 21 20.87 10.13 50.24
CA ILE A 21 19.46 10.45 50.48
C ILE A 21 18.69 9.21 50.98
N GLU A 22 18.95 8.03 50.39
CA GLU A 22 18.30 6.79 50.80
C GLU A 22 18.70 6.38 52.24
N ARG A 23 19.97 6.60 52.62
CA ARG A 23 20.45 6.41 53.99
C ARG A 23 19.81 7.38 54.97
N LYS A 24 19.75 8.68 54.64
CA LYS A 24 19.05 9.69 55.45
C LYS A 24 17.60 9.31 55.66
N PHE A 25 16.91 8.91 54.59
CA PHE A 25 15.53 8.47 54.65
C PHE A 25 15.34 7.22 55.53
N SER A 26 16.23 6.24 55.41
CA SER A 26 16.23 5.02 56.24
C SER A 26 16.49 5.29 57.73
N ASN A 27 17.25 6.34 58.03
CA ASN A 27 17.55 6.78 59.39
C ASN A 27 16.51 7.78 59.94
N ASN A 28 15.41 8.06 59.22
CA ASN A 28 14.42 9.10 59.54
C ASN A 28 15.01 10.52 59.70
N GLU A 29 16.11 10.81 59.00
CA GLU A 29 16.69 12.15 58.95
C GLU A 29 15.90 13.04 57.97
N ALA A 30 15.80 14.34 58.26
CA ALA A 30 15.13 15.30 57.38
C ALA A 30 15.95 15.54 56.11
N LEU A 31 15.29 15.52 54.95
CA LEU A 31 15.91 15.87 53.68
C LEU A 31 16.04 17.38 53.53
N ASP A 32 17.19 17.84 53.05
CA ASP A 32 17.40 19.25 52.74
C ASP A 32 16.91 19.61 51.32
N ASN A 33 17.01 20.89 50.96
CA ASN A 33 16.58 21.35 49.64
C ASN A 33 17.42 20.77 48.49
N GLN A 34 18.69 20.42 48.71
CA GLN A 34 19.53 19.79 47.69
C GLN A 34 19.12 18.34 47.47
N ASP A 35 18.79 17.63 48.55
CA ASP A 35 18.27 16.27 48.51
C ASP A 35 16.95 16.23 47.70
N ILE A 36 16.02 17.13 48.00
CA ILE A 36 14.75 17.27 47.27
C ILE A 36 14.98 17.59 45.78
N ASN A 37 15.87 18.55 45.47
CA ASN A 37 16.18 18.90 44.08
C ASN A 37 16.79 17.71 43.33
N THR A 38 17.65 16.93 43.96
CA THR A 38 18.27 15.73 43.36
C THR A 38 17.20 14.69 43.03
N LEU A 39 16.25 14.45 43.93
CA LEU A 39 15.12 13.54 43.68
C LEU A 39 14.21 14.05 42.56
N LEU A 40 13.92 15.35 42.51
CA LEU A 40 13.13 15.95 41.44
C LEU A 40 13.81 15.78 40.07
N LEU A 41 15.12 16.03 40.00
CA LEU A 41 15.91 15.83 38.77
C LEU A 41 15.90 14.36 38.34
N LYS A 42 16.07 13.42 39.27
CA LYS A 42 15.99 11.98 38.98
C LYS A 42 14.61 11.58 38.46
N SER A 43 13.54 12.09 39.08
CA SER A 43 12.16 11.85 38.66
C SER A 43 11.89 12.39 37.25
N GLN A 44 12.32 13.63 36.97
CA GLN A 44 12.20 14.25 35.65
C GLN A 44 12.96 13.46 34.58
N TYR A 45 14.20 13.04 34.89
CA TYR A 45 14.98 12.20 33.98
C TYR A 45 14.25 10.90 33.63
N ASN A 46 13.73 10.20 34.64
CA ASN A 46 12.98 8.96 34.42
C ASN A 46 11.74 9.19 33.53
N HIS A 47 11.02 10.29 33.76
CA HIS A 47 9.86 10.66 32.96
C HIS A 47 10.23 10.96 31.51
N ILE A 48 11.29 11.75 31.27
CA ILE A 48 11.80 12.05 29.93
C ILE A 48 12.23 10.77 29.21
N ASN A 49 12.98 9.90 29.87
CA ASN A 49 13.39 8.61 29.30
C ASN A 49 12.18 7.73 28.93
N HIS A 50 11.10 7.75 29.72
CA HIS A 50 9.87 7.04 29.37
C HIS A 50 9.17 7.65 28.14
N LEU A 51 9.17 8.98 28.01
CA LEU A 51 8.64 9.67 26.82
C LEU A 51 9.46 9.35 25.56
N ASP A 52 10.78 9.28 25.66
CA ASP A 52 11.66 8.91 24.54
C ASP A 52 11.41 7.49 24.06
N LEU A 53 11.16 6.55 24.98
CA LEU A 53 10.78 5.18 24.62
C LEU A 53 9.46 5.15 23.84
N LYS A 54 8.45 5.88 24.31
CA LYS A 54 7.16 6.01 23.59
C LYS A 54 7.33 6.69 22.23
N LEU A 55 8.20 7.68 22.12
CA LEU A 55 8.49 8.33 20.86
C LEU A 55 9.15 7.37 19.86
N ASN A 56 10.04 6.49 20.34
CA ASN A 56 10.65 5.46 19.51
C ASN A 56 9.61 4.44 19.03
N GLU A 57 8.68 4.03 19.89
CA GLU A 57 7.55 3.16 19.53
C GLU A 57 6.68 3.80 18.45
N VAL A 58 6.24 5.05 18.64
CA VAL A 58 5.48 5.80 17.63
C VAL A 58 6.25 5.95 16.32
N THR A 59 7.56 6.17 16.39
CA THR A 59 8.41 6.26 15.18
C THR A 59 8.45 4.94 14.42
N ALA A 60 8.55 3.82 15.14
CA ALA A 60 8.51 2.48 14.55
C ALA A 60 7.14 2.17 13.93
N ASP A 61 6.04 2.52 14.62
CA ASP A 61 4.68 2.34 14.11
C ASP A 61 4.46 3.15 12.82
N VAL A 62 4.89 4.41 12.79
CA VAL A 62 4.81 5.27 11.59
C VAL A 62 5.63 4.69 10.44
N ALA A 63 6.81 4.13 10.72
CA ALA A 63 7.61 3.45 9.71
C ALA A 63 6.91 2.20 9.16
N SER A 64 6.26 1.41 10.02
CA SER A 64 5.45 0.26 9.64
C SER A 64 4.27 0.66 8.75
N LEU A 65 3.49 1.66 9.17
CA LEU A 65 2.36 2.20 8.41
C LEU A 65 2.79 2.72 7.03
N LYS A 66 3.96 3.37 6.93
CA LYS A 66 4.52 3.78 5.64
C LYS A 66 4.85 2.57 4.75
N GLY A 67 5.34 1.48 5.34
CA GLY A 67 5.55 0.20 4.65
C GLY A 67 4.25 -0.38 4.10
N GLU A 68 3.23 -0.50 4.95
CA GLU A 68 1.90 -0.99 4.57
C GLU A 68 1.28 -0.15 3.45
N PHE A 69 1.37 1.18 3.54
CA PHE A 69 0.86 2.08 2.51
C PHE A 69 1.55 1.87 1.15
N ASN A 70 2.87 1.63 1.16
CA ASN A 70 3.60 1.30 -0.07
C ASN A 70 3.16 -0.06 -0.65
N GLY A 71 2.88 -1.05 0.21
CA GLY A 71 2.30 -2.33 -0.18
C GLY A 71 0.96 -2.15 -0.89
N LEU A 72 0.02 -1.43 -0.27
CA LEU A 72 -1.28 -1.13 -0.84
C LEU A 72 -1.19 -0.40 -2.19
N ARG A 73 -0.24 0.54 -2.32
CA ARG A 73 0.02 1.23 -3.59
C ARG A 73 0.49 0.25 -4.68
N GLY A 74 1.28 -0.75 -4.31
CA GLY A 74 1.71 -1.83 -5.21
C GLY A 74 0.52 -2.65 -5.71
N GLU A 75 -0.33 -3.11 -4.80
CA GLU A 75 -1.56 -3.86 -5.12
C GLU A 75 -2.49 -3.08 -6.05
N PHE A 76 -2.70 -1.79 -5.77
CA PHE A 76 -3.52 -0.91 -6.62
C PHE A 76 -2.97 -0.80 -8.05
N ASN A 77 -1.65 -0.70 -8.21
CA ASN A 77 -1.03 -0.70 -9.53
C ASN A 77 -1.21 -2.04 -10.25
N GLY A 78 -1.14 -3.16 -9.53
CA GLY A 78 -1.44 -4.49 -10.05
C GLY A 78 -2.87 -4.58 -10.60
N LEU A 79 -3.85 -4.17 -9.79
CA LEU A 79 -5.26 -4.14 -10.19
C LEU A 79 -5.50 -3.25 -11.42
N LYS A 80 -4.84 -2.09 -11.50
CA LYS A 80 -4.89 -1.22 -12.69
C LYS A 80 -4.35 -1.92 -13.94
N GLY A 81 -3.28 -2.72 -13.78
CA GLY A 81 -2.73 -3.56 -14.85
C GLY A 81 -3.73 -4.60 -15.34
N GLU A 82 -4.34 -5.35 -14.43
CA GLU A 82 -5.37 -6.35 -14.74
C GLU A 82 -6.57 -5.74 -15.47
N PHE A 83 -7.05 -4.58 -15.00
CA PHE A 83 -8.16 -3.86 -15.65
C PHE A 83 -7.83 -3.45 -17.09
N ASN A 84 -6.60 -2.99 -17.35
CA ASN A 84 -6.15 -2.68 -18.70
C ASN A 84 -6.08 -3.94 -19.58
N GLY A 85 -5.65 -5.07 -19.02
CA GLY A 85 -5.66 -6.37 -19.69
C GLY A 85 -7.07 -6.77 -20.12
N LEU A 86 -8.02 -6.72 -19.18
CA LEU A 86 -9.44 -7.03 -19.44
C LEU A 86 -10.04 -6.12 -20.52
N ARG A 87 -9.70 -4.83 -20.51
CA ARG A 87 -10.12 -3.89 -21.55
C ARG A 87 -9.60 -4.30 -22.93
N GLY A 88 -8.35 -4.75 -23.02
CA GLY A 88 -7.76 -5.26 -24.26
C GLY A 88 -8.45 -6.53 -24.76
N GLU A 89 -8.75 -7.47 -23.87
CA GLU A 89 -9.51 -8.68 -24.21
C GLU A 89 -10.90 -8.35 -24.74
N PHE A 90 -11.59 -7.38 -24.14
CA PHE A 90 -12.91 -6.94 -24.59
C PHE A 90 -12.84 -6.32 -26.00
N SER A 91 -11.85 -5.47 -26.28
CA SER A 91 -11.66 -4.91 -27.63
C SER A 91 -11.35 -5.99 -28.68
N LEU A 92 -10.59 -7.03 -28.31
CA LEU A 92 -10.34 -8.16 -29.21
C LEU A 92 -11.62 -8.96 -29.46
N LEU A 93 -12.45 -9.16 -28.44
CA LEU A 93 -13.73 -9.83 -28.56
C LEU A 93 -14.68 -9.07 -29.49
N GLU A 94 -14.77 -7.75 -29.33
CA GLU A 94 -15.56 -6.86 -30.20
C GLU A 94 -15.11 -7.00 -31.67
N SER A 95 -13.81 -6.90 -31.95
CA SER A 95 -13.27 -7.08 -33.30
C SER A 95 -13.56 -8.47 -33.88
N ARG A 96 -13.43 -9.53 -33.06
CA ARG A 96 -13.79 -10.90 -33.50
C ARG A 96 -15.27 -11.00 -33.85
N MET A 97 -16.15 -10.35 -33.08
CA MET A 97 -17.58 -10.32 -33.37
C MET A 97 -17.88 -9.63 -34.70
N GLU A 98 -17.30 -8.46 -34.94
CA GLU A 98 -17.43 -7.73 -36.21
C GLU A 98 -16.99 -8.59 -37.41
N THR A 99 -15.81 -9.23 -37.31
CA THR A 99 -15.30 -10.08 -38.40
C THR A 99 -16.19 -11.30 -38.67
N MET A 100 -16.75 -11.91 -37.62
CA MET A 100 -17.69 -13.04 -37.76
C MET A 100 -18.98 -12.60 -38.44
N ILE A 101 -19.53 -11.45 -38.07
CA ILE A 101 -20.73 -10.87 -38.69
C ILE A 101 -20.44 -10.58 -40.17
N GLN A 102 -19.33 -9.91 -40.48
CA GLN A 102 -18.96 -9.60 -41.86
C GLN A 102 -18.76 -10.87 -42.71
N LYS A 103 -18.12 -11.89 -42.15
CA LYS A 103 -17.90 -13.17 -42.84
C LYS A 103 -19.22 -13.90 -43.12
N ALA A 104 -20.16 -13.88 -42.17
CA ALA A 104 -21.48 -14.47 -42.36
C ALA A 104 -22.28 -13.72 -43.45
N LEU A 105 -22.28 -12.38 -43.41
CA LEU A 105 -22.95 -11.55 -44.41
C LEU A 105 -22.36 -11.75 -45.81
N ASN A 106 -21.03 -11.71 -45.94
CA ASN A 106 -20.35 -11.92 -47.21
C ASN A 106 -20.63 -13.32 -47.79
N LYS A 107 -20.64 -14.36 -46.95
CA LYS A 107 -20.98 -15.73 -47.37
C LYS A 107 -22.41 -15.80 -47.92
N ASN A 108 -23.38 -15.20 -47.22
CA ASN A 108 -24.77 -15.17 -47.66
C ASN A 108 -24.94 -14.38 -48.97
N MET A 109 -24.29 -13.22 -49.09
CA MET A 109 -24.31 -12.40 -50.30
C MET A 109 -23.73 -13.15 -51.50
N MET A 110 -22.62 -13.86 -51.34
CA MET A 110 -22.04 -14.70 -52.40
C MET A 110 -23.00 -15.81 -52.83
N SER A 111 -23.68 -16.47 -51.90
CA SER A 111 -24.70 -17.47 -52.22
C SER A 111 -25.85 -16.87 -53.02
N LEU A 112 -26.32 -15.67 -52.66
CA LEU A 112 -27.37 -14.96 -53.39
C LEU A 112 -26.93 -14.58 -54.81
N ILE A 113 -25.70 -14.05 -54.96
CA ILE A 113 -25.14 -13.71 -56.27
C ILE A 113 -25.08 -14.94 -57.18
N ILE A 114 -24.67 -16.10 -56.65
CA ILE A 114 -24.64 -17.36 -57.39
C ILE A 114 -26.06 -17.75 -57.85
N VAL A 115 -27.06 -17.71 -56.95
CA VAL A 115 -28.45 -18.05 -57.28
C VAL A 115 -29.04 -17.10 -58.33
N LEU A 116 -28.83 -15.80 -58.18
CA LEU A 116 -29.28 -14.80 -59.16
C LEU A 116 -28.60 -15.00 -60.53
N GLY A 117 -27.30 -15.33 -60.54
CA GLY A 117 -26.56 -15.66 -61.75
C GLY A 117 -27.15 -16.85 -62.48
N LEU A 118 -27.42 -17.95 -61.76
CA LEU A 118 -28.08 -19.13 -62.31
C LEU A 118 -29.46 -18.80 -62.88
N PHE A 119 -30.28 -18.04 -62.14
CA PHE A 119 -31.61 -17.62 -62.58
C PHE A 119 -31.55 -16.82 -63.89
N MET A 120 -30.64 -15.84 -63.98
CA MET A 120 -30.46 -15.04 -65.21
C MET A 120 -30.04 -15.90 -66.41
N THR A 121 -29.16 -16.88 -66.21
CA THR A 121 -28.76 -17.78 -67.30
C THR A 121 -29.91 -18.65 -67.79
N ILE A 122 -30.75 -19.18 -66.89
CA ILE A 122 -31.93 -19.97 -67.23
C ILE A 122 -32.96 -19.11 -67.97
N SER A 123 -33.22 -17.89 -67.50
CA SER A 123 -34.14 -16.95 -68.16
C SER A 123 -33.75 -16.69 -69.61
N LYS A 124 -32.47 -16.39 -69.86
CA LYS A 124 -31.96 -16.15 -71.22
C LYS A 124 -32.12 -17.36 -72.14
N ILE A 125 -31.90 -18.57 -71.63
CA ILE A 125 -32.08 -19.80 -72.41
C ILE A 125 -33.54 -19.94 -72.82
N ILE A 126 -34.48 -19.78 -71.88
CA ILE A 126 -35.92 -19.84 -72.14
C ILE A 126 -36.33 -18.82 -73.21
N ASP A 127 -35.88 -17.56 -73.08
CA ASP A 127 -36.17 -16.49 -74.05
C ASP A 127 -35.60 -16.76 -75.45
N THR A 128 -34.56 -17.60 -75.57
CA THR A 128 -33.97 -17.96 -76.87
C THR A 128 -34.73 -19.10 -77.56
N PHE A 129 -35.45 -19.95 -76.79
CA PHE A 129 -36.21 -21.09 -77.30
C PHE A 129 -37.68 -20.77 -77.57
N LEU A 130 -38.22 -19.68 -77.00
CA LEU A 130 -39.54 -19.12 -77.28
C LEU A 130 -39.51 -18.17 -78.47
#